data_AF-A0A1Y0HKR7-F1
#
_entry.id   AF-A0A1Y0HKR7-F1
#
_cell.length_a   1.000
_cell.length_b   1.000
_cell.length_c   1.000
_cell.angle_alpha   90.00
_cell.angle_beta   90.00
_cell.angle_gamma   90.00
#
_symmetry.space_group_name_H-M   'P 1'
#
loop_
_entity.id
_entity.type
_entity.pdbx_description
1 polymer ?
#
loop_
_entity_poly.entity_id
_entity_poly.type
_entity_poly.pdbx_seq_one_letter_code
_entity_poly.pdbx_strand_id
1 'polypeptide(L)'
;MLTNKSISIEVDFQNLYETFAQRYQEPKEYIDEVLIKLQLIDLVELCQSYENGNYNFILTELKKVGYPIKTIADKQKLKEDIEYLLNFEGGAIEALHYAFNNRLIKKSESFNAYISRKEAFSLSLDNDEYRTFKENYISGQNTYTRMTSAGIEIEEEQFNELEKELKKEKLFEGLFSPIVTFKEVVNYCNYMSEKVEYITMHKTKGSGIENVIVVLDEYFWNEYDFCKIFDTTISDTKKIASQKLFYVACSRTEKNLTCIKLITQDEESLIQSFFQSAIRIDL
;
A
#
# COMPACT_ATOMS: atom_id res chain seq x y z
N MET A 1 -2.60 8.10 -14.72
CA MET A 1 -2.23 7.89 -13.30
C MET A 1 -2.23 6.40 -13.02
N LEU A 2 -1.12 5.83 -12.53
CA LEU A 2 -1.08 4.41 -12.15
C LEU A 2 -1.96 4.21 -10.91
N THR A 3 -2.87 3.25 -10.95
CA THR A 3 -3.68 2.87 -9.78
C THR A 3 -2.80 2.17 -8.75
N ASN A 4 -3.16 2.17 -7.46
CA ASN A 4 -2.39 1.42 -6.44
C ASN A 4 -2.27 -0.07 -6.81
N LYS A 5 -3.28 -0.64 -7.48
CA LYS A 5 -3.22 -2.00 -8.03
C LYS A 5 -2.14 -2.15 -9.11
N SER A 6 -2.10 -1.24 -10.09
CA SER A 6 -1.07 -1.26 -11.13
C SER A 6 0.34 -1.13 -10.53
N ILE A 7 0.51 -0.24 -9.54
CA ILE A 7 1.78 -0.05 -8.84
C ILE A 7 2.19 -1.30 -8.08
N SER A 8 1.25 -2.01 -7.45
CA SER A 8 1.58 -3.26 -6.74
C SER A 8 2.13 -4.35 -7.66
N ILE A 9 1.75 -4.33 -8.93
CA ILE A 9 2.29 -5.25 -9.93
C ILE A 9 3.70 -4.81 -10.34
N GLU A 10 3.87 -3.53 -10.71
CA GLU A 10 5.15 -2.99 -11.17
C GLU A 10 6.26 -3.01 -10.10
N VAL A 11 5.89 -2.90 -8.83
CA VAL A 11 6.84 -2.88 -7.69
C VAL A 11 6.90 -4.24 -6.98
N ASP A 12 6.30 -5.29 -7.54
CA ASP A 12 6.32 -6.65 -6.99
C ASP A 12 5.84 -6.73 -5.52
N PHE A 13 4.64 -6.20 -5.23
CA PHE A 13 3.91 -6.44 -3.98
C PHE A 13 2.43 -6.79 -4.20
N GLN A 14 2.12 -7.40 -5.35
CA GLN A 14 0.75 -7.68 -5.79
C GLN A 14 -0.01 -8.57 -4.81
N ASN A 15 0.59 -9.64 -4.27
CA ASN A 15 -0.14 -10.56 -3.40
C ASN A 15 -0.53 -9.88 -2.07
N LEU A 16 0.37 -9.06 -1.51
CA LEU A 16 0.07 -8.19 -0.36
C LEU A 16 -1.10 -7.27 -0.67
N TYR A 17 -1.09 -6.56 -1.81
CA TYR A 17 -2.17 -5.65 -2.17
C TYR A 17 -3.50 -6.38 -2.37
N GLU A 18 -3.51 -7.48 -3.13
CA GLU A 18 -4.71 -8.25 -3.43
C GLU A 18 -5.32 -8.90 -2.20
N THR A 19 -4.50 -9.36 -1.26
CA THR A 19 -4.94 -9.90 0.04
C THR A 19 -5.81 -8.90 0.80
N PHE A 20 -5.48 -7.60 0.75
CA PHE A 20 -6.28 -6.55 1.38
C PHE A 20 -7.43 -6.07 0.49
N ALA A 21 -7.25 -6.04 -0.83
CA ALA A 21 -8.26 -5.60 -1.80
C ALA A 21 -9.51 -6.49 -1.84
N GLN A 22 -9.40 -7.75 -1.38
CA GLN A 22 -10.56 -8.64 -1.22
C GLN A 22 -11.56 -8.13 -0.16
N ARG A 23 -11.09 -7.32 0.80
CA ARG A 23 -11.89 -6.83 1.93
C ARG A 23 -12.14 -5.32 1.88
N TYR A 24 -11.15 -4.56 1.44
CA TYR A 24 -11.14 -3.10 1.57
C TYR A 24 -11.18 -2.43 0.20
N GLN A 25 -11.98 -1.36 0.07
CA GLN A 25 -12.02 -0.52 -1.13
C GLN A 25 -10.75 0.31 -1.30
N GLU A 26 -10.15 0.73 -0.18
CA GLU A 26 -8.89 1.49 -0.09
C GLU A 26 -7.85 0.62 0.65
N PRO A 27 -7.22 -0.40 0.01
CA PRO A 27 -6.43 -1.42 0.71
C PRO A 27 -5.22 -0.85 1.46
N LYS A 28 -4.63 0.20 0.92
CA LYS A 28 -3.36 0.78 1.35
C LYS A 28 -3.36 1.24 2.81
N GLU A 29 -4.40 1.94 3.25
CA GLU A 29 -4.49 2.45 4.62
C GLU A 29 -4.48 1.30 5.64
N TYR A 30 -5.14 0.20 5.31
CA TYR A 30 -5.18 -0.99 6.14
C TYR A 30 -3.89 -1.80 6.10
N ILE A 31 -3.18 -1.82 4.96
CA ILE A 31 -1.86 -2.46 4.86
C ILE A 31 -0.92 -1.82 5.90
N ASP A 32 -0.79 -0.50 5.90
CA ASP A 32 0.08 0.22 6.86
C ASP A 32 -0.27 -0.13 8.31
N GLU A 33 -1.55 -0.01 8.67
CA GLU A 33 -2.03 -0.28 10.02
C GLU A 33 -1.71 -1.71 10.48
N VAL A 34 -1.91 -2.69 9.60
CA VAL A 34 -1.70 -4.10 9.91
C VAL A 34 -0.22 -4.45 9.98
N LEU A 35 0.60 -3.97 9.04
CA LEU A 35 2.06 -4.22 9.06
C LEU A 35 2.72 -3.62 10.30
N ILE A 36 2.27 -2.44 10.77
CA ILE A 36 2.72 -1.83 12.04
C ILE A 36 2.30 -2.71 13.22
N LYS A 37 1.03 -3.12 13.29
CA LYS A 37 0.54 -3.98 14.38
C LYS A 37 1.25 -5.32 14.44
N LEU A 38 1.67 -5.84 13.29
CA LEU A 38 2.45 -7.07 13.18
C LEU A 38 3.96 -6.88 13.36
N GLN A 39 4.47 -5.66 13.51
CA GLN A 39 5.90 -5.35 13.60
C GLN A 39 6.72 -5.74 12.35
N LEU A 40 6.05 -5.90 11.21
CA LEU A 40 6.72 -6.16 9.93
C LEU A 40 7.48 -4.92 9.45
N ILE A 41 6.98 -3.71 9.74
CA ILE A 41 7.69 -2.46 9.46
C ILE A 41 9.00 -2.39 10.25
N ASP A 42 8.97 -2.71 11.55
CA ASP A 42 10.16 -2.73 12.41
C ASP A 42 11.23 -3.69 11.86
N LEU A 43 10.81 -4.86 11.35
CA LEU A 43 11.71 -5.84 10.74
C LEU A 43 12.33 -5.35 9.45
N VAL A 44 11.54 -4.73 8.57
CA VAL A 44 12.07 -4.13 7.35
C VAL A 44 13.04 -3.00 7.69
N GLU A 45 12.72 -2.14 8.64
CA GLU A 45 13.60 -1.03 9.06
C GLU A 45 14.93 -1.53 9.64
N LEU A 46 14.90 -2.61 10.42
CA LEU A 46 16.11 -3.27 10.93
C LEU A 46 17.00 -3.77 9.78
N CYS A 47 16.42 -4.45 8.79
CA CYS A 47 17.14 -4.99 7.63
C CYS A 47 17.71 -3.86 6.76
N GLN A 48 16.89 -2.86 6.43
CA GLN A 48 17.33 -1.71 5.62
C GLN A 48 18.40 -0.88 6.33
N SER A 49 18.33 -0.76 7.66
CA SER A 49 19.36 -0.07 8.42
C SER A 49 20.72 -0.76 8.31
N TYR A 50 20.74 -2.09 8.13
CA TYR A 50 21.97 -2.84 7.92
C TYR A 50 22.56 -2.58 6.54
N GLU A 51 21.74 -2.66 5.49
CA GLU A 51 22.16 -2.37 4.11
C GLU A 51 22.70 -0.94 3.95
N ASN A 52 22.10 0.02 4.66
CA ASN A 52 22.51 1.42 4.63
C ASN A 52 23.67 1.76 5.59
N GLY A 53 24.22 0.77 6.30
CA GLY A 53 25.33 0.98 7.25
C GLY A 53 24.95 1.78 8.51
N ASN A 54 23.65 1.90 8.82
CA ASN A 54 23.14 2.58 10.02
C ASN A 54 23.22 1.68 11.26
N TYR A 55 24.44 1.29 11.63
CA TYR A 55 24.67 0.36 12.74
C TYR A 55 24.24 0.93 14.10
N ASN A 56 24.27 2.24 14.29
CA ASN A 56 23.85 2.88 15.54
C ASN A 56 22.36 2.66 15.84
N PHE A 57 21.52 2.72 14.81
CA PHE A 57 20.10 2.40 14.93
C PHE A 57 19.90 0.93 15.36
N ILE A 58 20.55 0.00 14.65
CA ILE A 58 20.49 -1.45 14.96
C ILE A 58 20.88 -1.71 16.41
N LEU A 59 22.01 -1.15 16.88
CA LEU A 59 22.46 -1.31 18.26
C LEU A 59 21.45 -0.77 19.28
N THR A 60 20.74 0.32 18.93
CA THR A 60 19.70 0.91 19.78
C THR A 60 18.49 -0.01 19.87
N GLU A 61 17.99 -0.54 18.76
CA GLU A 61 16.86 -1.47 18.73
C GLU A 61 17.19 -2.79 19.44
N LEU A 62 18.36 -3.35 19.17
CA LEU A 62 18.85 -4.57 19.81
C LEU A 62 18.99 -4.44 21.32
N LYS A 63 19.36 -3.25 21.82
CA LYS A 63 19.41 -2.96 23.25
C LYS A 63 18.03 -2.98 23.89
N LYS A 64 16.99 -2.49 23.21
CA LYS A 64 15.59 -2.51 23.73
C LYS A 64 15.07 -3.93 23.90
N VAL A 65 15.47 -4.85 23.02
CA VAL A 65 15.06 -6.26 23.07
C VAL A 65 16.01 -7.12 23.91
N GLY A 66 17.09 -6.53 24.45
CA GLY A 66 18.05 -7.22 25.31
C GLY A 66 18.95 -8.20 24.58
N TYR A 67 19.23 -7.97 23.29
CA TYR A 67 20.12 -8.81 22.51
C TYR A 67 21.57 -8.67 23.02
N PRO A 68 22.26 -9.78 23.35
CA PRO A 68 23.62 -9.73 23.87
C PRO A 68 24.63 -9.44 22.76
N ILE A 69 25.35 -8.32 22.85
CA ILE A 69 26.50 -8.02 21.97
C ILE A 69 27.74 -7.84 22.85
N LYS A 70 28.34 -8.95 23.27
CA LYS A 70 29.51 -8.97 24.16
C LYS A 70 30.76 -9.45 23.44
N THR A 71 30.61 -10.35 22.49
CA THR A 71 31.71 -11.03 21.80
C THR A 71 31.70 -10.72 20.30
N ILE A 72 32.82 -11.02 19.63
CA ILE A 72 32.89 -10.98 18.16
C ILE A 72 31.91 -12.00 17.56
N ALA A 73 31.75 -13.17 18.19
CA ALA A 73 30.80 -14.19 17.75
C ALA A 73 29.35 -13.68 17.78
N ASP A 74 28.97 -12.88 18.77
CA ASP A 74 27.62 -12.28 18.84
C ASP A 74 27.35 -11.33 17.67
N LYS A 75 28.37 -10.56 17.24
CA LYS A 75 28.30 -9.67 16.08
C LYS A 75 28.23 -10.45 14.77
N GLN A 76 29.01 -11.53 14.67
CA GLN A 76 29.02 -12.41 13.51
C GLN A 76 27.65 -13.09 13.35
N LYS A 77 27.07 -13.60 14.45
CA LYS A 77 25.72 -14.16 14.44
C LYS A 77 24.67 -13.13 14.02
N LEU A 78 24.71 -11.91 14.59
CA LEU A 78 23.78 -10.85 14.21
C LEU A 78 23.85 -10.54 12.71
N LYS A 79 25.07 -10.48 12.16
CA LYS A 79 25.29 -10.30 10.73
C LYS A 79 24.64 -11.44 9.93
N GLU A 80 24.90 -12.69 10.29
CA GLU A 80 24.34 -13.87 9.62
C GLU A 80 22.81 -13.89 9.68
N ASP A 81 22.22 -13.56 10.84
CA ASP A 81 20.76 -13.53 11.01
C ASP A 81 20.10 -12.43 10.16
N ILE A 82 20.73 -11.25 10.02
CA ILE A 82 20.23 -10.17 9.15
C ILE A 82 20.44 -10.52 7.67
N GLU A 83 21.60 -11.04 7.29
CA GLU A 83 21.88 -11.47 5.90
C GLU A 83 20.94 -12.60 5.46
N TYR A 84 20.57 -13.49 6.37
CA TYR A 84 19.54 -14.50 6.12
C TYR A 84 18.18 -13.86 5.81
N LEU A 85 17.75 -12.87 6.61
CA LEU A 85 16.47 -12.18 6.41
C LEU A 85 16.43 -11.36 5.11
N LEU A 86 17.55 -10.73 4.73
CA LEU A 86 17.67 -9.99 3.47
C LEU A 86 17.51 -10.88 2.24
N ASN A 87 17.90 -12.14 2.34
CA ASN A 87 17.78 -13.13 1.25
C ASN A 87 16.63 -14.12 1.47
N PHE A 88 15.69 -13.82 2.38
CA PHE A 88 14.62 -14.73 2.73
C PHE A 88 13.50 -14.74 1.70
N GLU A 89 13.18 -15.92 1.15
CA GLU A 89 12.18 -16.10 0.08
C GLU A 89 10.81 -16.62 0.57
N GLY A 90 10.61 -16.76 1.88
CA GLY A 90 9.37 -17.28 2.47
C GLY A 90 8.33 -16.22 2.83
N GLY A 91 7.31 -16.64 3.60
CA GLY A 91 6.20 -15.79 4.03
C GLY A 91 6.63 -14.68 4.99
N ALA A 92 5.97 -13.52 4.93
CA ALA A 92 6.30 -12.38 5.79
C ALA A 92 6.25 -12.72 7.29
N ILE A 93 5.25 -13.50 7.71
CA ILE A 93 5.10 -13.94 9.10
C ILE A 93 6.18 -14.95 9.51
N GLU A 94 6.68 -15.75 8.58
CA GLU A 94 7.78 -16.70 8.84
C GLU A 94 9.09 -15.96 9.10
N ALA A 95 9.40 -14.94 8.30
CA ALA A 95 10.54 -14.04 8.52
C ALA A 95 10.44 -13.36 9.90
N LEU A 96 9.24 -12.90 10.25
CA LEU A 96 8.98 -12.28 11.55
C LEU A 96 9.17 -13.26 12.71
N HIS A 97 8.68 -14.50 12.59
CA HIS A 97 8.92 -15.54 13.58
C HIS A 97 10.40 -15.87 13.73
N TYR A 98 11.16 -15.90 12.63
CA TYR A 98 12.61 -16.05 12.67
C TYR A 98 13.27 -14.91 13.46
N ALA A 99 12.86 -13.66 13.22
CA ALA A 99 13.36 -12.50 13.94
C ALA A 99 13.05 -12.56 15.45
N PHE A 100 11.86 -13.02 15.84
CA PHE A 100 11.52 -13.24 17.24
C PHE A 100 12.35 -14.35 17.88
N ASN A 101 12.51 -15.49 17.18
CA ASN A 101 13.25 -16.64 17.69
C ASN A 101 14.75 -16.32 17.89
N ASN A 102 15.31 -15.49 17.02
CA ASN A 102 16.68 -15.01 17.14
C ASN A 102 16.82 -13.72 17.97
N ARG A 103 15.75 -13.24 18.60
CA ARG A 103 15.73 -12.03 19.46
C ARG A 103 16.16 -10.75 18.75
N LEU A 104 16.01 -10.68 17.43
CA LEU A 104 16.22 -9.45 16.66
C LEU A 104 15.13 -8.42 16.97
N ILE A 105 13.91 -8.92 17.21
CA ILE A 105 12.75 -8.13 17.62
C ILE A 105 12.07 -8.83 18.79
N LYS A 106 11.44 -8.06 19.67
CA LYS A 106 10.59 -8.58 20.74
C LYS A 106 9.12 -8.35 20.38
N LYS A 107 8.28 -9.38 20.59
CA LYS A 107 6.83 -9.28 20.43
C LYS A 107 6.27 -8.13 21.25
N SER A 108 5.58 -7.20 20.60
CA SER A 108 4.87 -6.09 21.22
C SER A 108 3.50 -6.52 21.76
N GLU A 109 2.91 -5.69 22.61
CA GLU A 109 1.52 -5.88 23.03
C GLU A 109 0.55 -5.79 21.84
N SER A 110 0.82 -4.91 20.88
CA SER A 110 0.00 -4.77 19.67
C SER A 110 0.03 -6.03 18.80
N PHE A 111 1.20 -6.67 18.65
CA PHE A 111 1.35 -7.95 17.96
C PHE A 111 0.55 -9.03 18.68
N ASN A 112 0.76 -9.20 20.00
CA ASN A 112 0.05 -10.21 20.78
C ASN A 112 -1.46 -10.03 20.71
N ALA A 113 -1.96 -8.79 20.87
CA ALA A 113 -3.38 -8.47 20.75
C ALA A 113 -3.92 -8.70 19.33
N TYR A 114 -3.12 -8.55 18.28
CA TYR A 114 -3.51 -8.90 16.92
C TYR A 114 -3.69 -10.41 16.77
N ILE A 115 -2.70 -11.20 17.23
CA ILE A 115 -2.75 -12.66 17.17
C ILE A 115 -3.93 -13.20 17.96
N SER A 116 -4.15 -12.75 19.20
CA SER A 116 -5.28 -13.19 20.02
C SER A 116 -6.64 -12.88 19.38
N ARG A 117 -6.78 -11.72 18.72
CA ARG A 117 -8.01 -11.38 17.98
C ARG A 117 -8.22 -12.26 16.77
N LYS A 118 -7.15 -12.62 16.04
CA LYS A 118 -7.19 -13.56 14.92
C LYS A 118 -7.64 -14.94 15.40
N GLU A 119 -7.06 -15.44 16.49
CA GLU A 119 -7.39 -16.74 17.08
C GLU A 119 -8.82 -16.79 17.59
N ALA A 120 -9.25 -15.78 18.34
CA ALA A 120 -10.64 -15.67 18.82
C ALA A 120 -11.65 -15.62 17.67
N PHE A 121 -11.32 -14.90 16.59
CA PHE A 121 -12.15 -14.87 15.39
C PHE A 121 -12.18 -16.23 14.68
N SER A 122 -11.05 -16.91 14.55
CA SER A 122 -11.01 -18.25 13.95
C SER A 122 -11.89 -19.26 14.71
N LEU A 123 -11.95 -19.13 16.04
CA LEU A 123 -12.81 -19.96 16.88
C LEU A 123 -14.30 -19.61 16.73
N SER A 124 -14.64 -18.34 16.50
CA SER A 124 -16.05 -17.94 16.32
C SER A 124 -16.67 -18.45 15.01
N LEU A 125 -15.83 -18.77 14.02
CA LEU A 125 -16.27 -19.31 12.72
C LEU A 125 -16.62 -20.81 12.77
N ASP A 126 -16.42 -21.47 13.91
CA ASP A 126 -16.67 -22.91 14.06
C ASP A 126 -18.15 -23.23 14.25
N ASN A 127 -18.97 -22.90 13.25
CA ASN A 127 -20.41 -23.15 13.24
C ASN A 127 -20.90 -23.61 11.86
N ASP A 128 -21.97 -24.41 11.84
CA ASP A 128 -22.45 -25.06 10.62
C ASP A 128 -23.04 -24.07 9.60
N GLU A 129 -23.61 -22.97 10.08
CA GLU A 129 -24.14 -21.89 9.24
C GLU A 129 -23.03 -21.25 8.39
N TYR A 130 -21.93 -20.85 9.04
CA TYR A 130 -20.78 -20.26 8.37
C TYR A 130 -20.12 -21.23 7.38
N ARG A 131 -19.95 -22.50 7.77
CA ARG A 131 -19.38 -23.53 6.89
C ARG A 131 -20.23 -23.70 5.63
N THR A 132 -21.55 -23.85 5.80
CA THR A 132 -22.50 -24.00 4.68
C THR A 132 -22.47 -22.76 3.77
N PHE A 133 -22.44 -21.56 4.36
CA PHE A 133 -22.32 -20.32 3.60
C PHE A 133 -21.01 -20.27 2.80
N LYS A 134 -19.87 -20.58 3.44
CA LYS A 134 -18.53 -20.57 2.82
C LYS A 134 -18.47 -21.54 1.63
N GLU A 135 -18.99 -22.75 1.77
CA GLU A 135 -19.04 -23.75 0.69
C GLU A 135 -19.85 -23.24 -0.53
N ASN A 136 -21.03 -22.68 -0.28
CA ASN A 136 -21.87 -22.10 -1.34
C ASN A 136 -21.23 -20.88 -2.00
N TYR A 137 -20.57 -20.03 -1.21
CA TYR A 137 -19.88 -18.86 -1.73
C TYR A 137 -18.72 -19.26 -2.66
N ILE A 138 -17.94 -20.27 -2.27
CA ILE A 138 -16.81 -20.78 -3.06
C ILE A 138 -17.29 -21.51 -4.32
N SER A 139 -18.45 -22.17 -4.29
CA SER A 139 -19.03 -22.86 -5.45
C SER A 139 -19.63 -21.93 -6.51
N GLY A 140 -19.56 -20.61 -6.30
CA GLY A 140 -19.95 -19.59 -7.28
C GLY A 140 -21.20 -18.79 -6.89
N GLN A 141 -21.86 -19.15 -5.79
CA GLN A 141 -23.00 -18.40 -5.23
C GLN A 141 -22.52 -17.22 -4.38
N ASN A 142 -21.64 -16.40 -4.94
CA ASN A 142 -20.92 -15.33 -4.22
C ASN A 142 -21.68 -13.99 -4.15
N THR A 143 -22.95 -13.97 -4.53
CA THR A 143 -23.84 -12.81 -4.36
C THR A 143 -25.18 -13.27 -3.81
N TYR A 144 -25.86 -12.38 -3.07
CA TYR A 144 -27.19 -12.65 -2.51
C TYR A 144 -28.18 -13.15 -3.57
N THR A 145 -28.23 -12.47 -4.73
CA THR A 145 -29.09 -12.85 -5.86
C THR A 145 -28.78 -14.23 -6.39
N ARG A 146 -27.50 -14.63 -6.43
CA ARG A 146 -27.10 -15.96 -6.89
C ARG A 146 -27.49 -17.05 -5.89
N MET A 147 -27.27 -16.83 -4.60
CA MET A 147 -27.68 -17.75 -3.54
C MET A 147 -29.19 -18.00 -3.54
N THR A 148 -29.98 -16.93 -3.55
CA THR A 148 -31.45 -17.03 -3.57
C THR A 148 -31.97 -17.69 -4.85
N SER A 149 -31.36 -17.39 -6.01
CA SER A 149 -31.70 -18.06 -7.29
C SER A 149 -31.36 -19.54 -7.30
N ALA A 150 -30.38 -19.97 -6.50
CA ALA A 150 -30.02 -21.38 -6.30
C ALA A 150 -30.92 -22.11 -5.28
N GLY A 151 -31.92 -21.43 -4.72
CA GLY A 151 -32.83 -22.00 -3.72
C GLY A 151 -32.28 -22.02 -2.30
N ILE A 152 -31.22 -21.25 -2.02
CA ILE A 152 -30.67 -21.10 -0.67
C ILE A 152 -31.47 -20.01 0.04
N GLU A 153 -32.17 -20.39 1.11
CA GLU A 153 -32.89 -19.46 1.97
C GLU A 153 -31.91 -18.75 2.91
N ILE A 154 -31.71 -17.45 2.70
CA ILE A 154 -30.88 -16.58 3.53
C ILE A 154 -31.43 -15.16 3.47
N GLU A 155 -31.42 -14.45 4.59
CA GLU A 155 -31.79 -13.04 4.64
C GLU A 155 -30.63 -12.16 4.12
N GLU A 156 -30.93 -11.02 3.49
CA GLU A 156 -29.88 -10.16 2.91
C GLU A 156 -28.90 -9.62 3.98
N GLU A 157 -29.41 -9.29 5.16
CA GLU A 157 -28.60 -8.86 6.30
C GLU A 157 -27.63 -9.97 6.75
N GLN A 158 -28.12 -11.20 6.87
CA GLN A 158 -27.33 -12.36 7.25
C GLN A 158 -26.26 -12.68 6.21
N PHE A 159 -26.60 -12.61 4.90
CA PHE A 159 -25.63 -12.74 3.82
C PHE A 159 -24.49 -11.72 3.96
N ASN A 160 -24.83 -10.46 4.21
CA ASN A 160 -23.84 -9.39 4.31
C ASN A 160 -22.90 -9.58 5.51
N GLU A 161 -23.40 -10.04 6.67
CA GLU A 161 -22.56 -10.33 7.83
C GLU A 161 -21.63 -11.53 7.58
N LEU A 162 -22.15 -12.65 7.07
CA LEU A 162 -21.32 -13.83 6.75
C LEU A 162 -20.30 -13.52 5.65
N GLU A 163 -20.63 -12.67 4.67
CA GLU A 163 -19.68 -12.22 3.66
C GLU A 163 -18.55 -11.38 4.27
N LYS A 164 -18.87 -10.46 5.20
CA LYS A 164 -17.85 -9.68 5.93
C LYS A 164 -16.93 -10.59 6.73
N GLU A 165 -17.45 -11.64 7.34
CA GLU A 165 -16.65 -12.63 8.07
C GLU A 165 -15.76 -13.44 7.12
N LEU A 166 -16.29 -13.94 6.01
CA LEU A 166 -15.52 -14.65 4.98
C LEU A 166 -14.39 -13.79 4.39
N LYS A 167 -14.67 -12.53 4.06
CA LYS A 167 -13.63 -11.59 3.60
C LYS A 167 -12.56 -11.34 4.68
N LYS A 168 -12.92 -11.40 5.97
CA LYS A 168 -11.97 -11.28 7.08
C LYS A 168 -11.10 -12.52 7.24
N GLU A 169 -11.71 -13.69 7.13
CA GLU A 169 -11.02 -14.98 7.18
C GLU A 169 -10.00 -15.07 6.03
N LYS A 170 -10.40 -14.78 4.79
CA LYS A 170 -9.50 -14.76 3.62
C LYS A 170 -8.32 -13.81 3.78
N LEU A 171 -8.55 -12.62 4.36
CA LEU A 171 -7.47 -11.69 4.70
C LEU A 171 -6.45 -12.34 5.65
N PHE A 172 -6.92 -13.01 6.71
CA PHE A 172 -6.03 -13.69 7.64
C PHE A 172 -5.33 -14.91 7.02
N GLU A 173 -6.05 -15.72 6.25
CA GLU A 173 -5.46 -16.86 5.53
C GLU A 173 -4.36 -16.39 4.57
N GLY A 174 -4.63 -15.36 3.77
CA GLY A 174 -3.65 -14.77 2.87
C GLY A 174 -2.43 -14.22 3.62
N LEU A 175 -2.66 -13.33 4.58
CA LEU A 175 -1.58 -12.64 5.30
C LEU A 175 -0.68 -13.57 6.13
N PHE A 176 -1.22 -14.67 6.67
CA PHE A 176 -0.49 -15.64 7.48
C PHE A 176 -0.05 -16.89 6.70
N SER A 177 -0.26 -16.92 5.39
CA SER A 177 0.26 -17.95 4.49
C SER A 177 1.55 -17.49 3.79
N PRO A 178 2.29 -18.40 3.14
CA PRO A 178 3.45 -18.04 2.32
C PRO A 178 3.14 -17.19 1.08
N ILE A 179 1.86 -16.92 0.76
CA ILE A 179 1.49 -16.14 -0.44
C ILE A 179 1.97 -14.69 -0.36
N VAL A 180 1.91 -14.08 0.83
CA VAL A 180 2.46 -12.76 1.10
C VAL A 180 3.89 -12.95 1.58
N THR A 181 4.85 -12.77 0.67
CA THR A 181 6.26 -12.98 0.98
C THR A 181 6.85 -11.81 1.78
N PHE A 182 7.93 -12.06 2.51
CA PHE A 182 8.66 -10.99 3.19
C PHE A 182 9.20 -9.95 2.18
N LYS A 183 9.63 -10.41 1.00
CA LYS A 183 10.10 -9.55 -0.09
C LYS A 183 9.03 -8.56 -0.56
N GLU A 184 7.77 -8.99 -0.71
CA GLU A 184 6.68 -8.07 -1.06
C GLU A 184 6.48 -6.97 0.00
N VAL A 185 6.64 -7.32 1.29
CA VAL A 185 6.55 -6.33 2.38
C VAL A 185 7.72 -5.34 2.32
N VAL A 186 8.94 -5.81 2.03
CA VAL A 186 10.11 -4.94 1.80
C VAL A 186 9.87 -4.00 0.63
N ASN A 187 9.36 -4.52 -0.49
CA ASN A 187 9.03 -3.74 -1.69
C ASN A 187 7.97 -2.68 -1.40
N TYR A 188 6.92 -3.05 -0.67
CA TYR A 188 5.90 -2.11 -0.20
C TYR A 188 6.50 -0.99 0.66
N CYS A 189 7.36 -1.32 1.62
CA CYS A 189 8.05 -0.32 2.44
C CYS A 189 8.97 0.61 1.61
N ASN A 190 9.67 0.07 0.60
CA ASN A 190 10.44 0.88 -0.35
C ASN A 190 9.54 1.84 -1.14
N TYR A 191 8.36 1.38 -1.54
CA TYR A 191 7.34 2.23 -2.15
C TYR A 191 6.75 3.28 -1.20
N MET A 192 6.62 2.97 0.09
CA MET A 192 6.16 3.91 1.10
C MET A 192 7.19 4.99 1.42
N SER A 193 8.48 4.62 1.44
CA SER A 193 9.60 5.51 1.76
C SER A 193 10.13 6.33 0.56
N GLU A 194 9.38 6.35 -0.55
CA GLU A 194 9.74 7.08 -1.79
C GLU A 194 11.10 6.64 -2.39
N LYS A 195 11.59 5.44 -2.04
CA LYS A 195 12.81 4.84 -2.61
C LYS A 195 12.60 4.18 -3.97
N VAL A 196 11.44 4.39 -4.59
CA VAL A 196 11.07 3.83 -5.90
C VAL A 196 10.67 4.95 -6.85
N GLU A 197 10.89 4.74 -8.15
CA GLU A 197 10.68 5.75 -9.19
C GLU A 197 9.19 6.13 -9.41
N TYR A 198 8.25 5.37 -8.84
CA TYR A 198 6.80 5.54 -9.05
C TYR A 198 6.05 5.85 -7.75
N ILE A 199 5.48 7.06 -7.62
CA ILE A 199 4.74 7.51 -6.42
C ILE A 199 3.38 8.09 -6.83
N THR A 200 2.31 7.75 -6.11
CA THR A 200 0.99 8.41 -6.27
C THR A 200 0.99 9.80 -5.65
N MET A 201 0.42 10.81 -6.35
CA MET A 201 0.38 12.22 -5.91
C MET A 201 -0.23 12.49 -4.52
N HIS A 202 -0.96 11.54 -3.91
CA HIS A 202 -1.45 11.67 -2.53
C HIS A 202 -0.36 11.57 -1.46
N LYS A 203 0.80 10.96 -1.75
CA LYS A 203 1.88 10.73 -0.78
C LYS A 203 2.90 11.86 -0.70
N THR A 204 3.06 12.66 -1.75
CA THR A 204 4.27 13.49 -1.87
C THR A 204 4.27 14.75 -1.02
N LYS A 205 3.23 15.02 -0.20
CA LYS A 205 3.25 15.68 1.14
C LYS A 205 4.35 16.64 1.66
N GLY A 206 5.57 16.70 1.14
CA GLY A 206 6.67 17.52 1.67
C GLY A 206 8.03 17.31 1.00
N SER A 207 8.24 16.28 0.18
CA SER A 207 9.50 16.04 -0.55
C SER A 207 9.53 16.79 -1.88
N GLY A 208 10.73 17.22 -2.28
CA GLY A 208 11.01 17.75 -3.62
C GLY A 208 11.43 16.61 -4.56
N ILE A 209 11.15 16.78 -5.85
CA ILE A 209 11.50 15.84 -6.92
C ILE A 209 12.37 16.60 -7.91
N GLU A 210 13.56 16.07 -8.22
CA GLU A 210 14.56 16.78 -9.03
C GLU A 210 14.03 17.16 -10.42
N ASN A 211 13.42 16.21 -11.13
CA ASN A 211 12.87 16.39 -12.47
C ASN A 211 11.45 15.82 -12.53
N VAL A 212 10.48 16.63 -12.94
CA VAL A 212 9.05 16.27 -12.95
C VAL A 212 8.47 16.46 -14.35
N ILE A 213 7.76 15.43 -14.83
CA ILE A 213 6.88 15.53 -15.98
C ILE A 213 5.43 15.42 -15.50
N VAL A 214 4.63 16.46 -15.74
CA VAL A 214 3.20 16.48 -15.45
C VAL A 214 2.44 16.25 -16.75
N VAL A 215 1.75 15.11 -16.88
CA VAL A 215 0.84 14.85 -17.99
C VAL A 215 -0.57 15.20 -17.55
N LEU A 216 -1.14 16.25 -18.14
CA LEU A 216 -2.50 16.71 -17.90
C LEU A 216 -3.47 15.96 -18.81
N ASP A 217 -4.30 15.13 -18.20
CA ASP A 217 -5.34 14.36 -18.88
C ASP A 217 -6.54 14.15 -17.95
N GLU A 218 -7.75 14.08 -18.50
CA GLU A 218 -9.03 14.08 -17.77
C GLU A 218 -9.66 12.69 -17.62
N TYR A 219 -9.04 11.65 -18.17
CA TYR A 219 -9.60 10.30 -18.11
C TYR A 219 -9.88 9.83 -16.67
N PHE A 220 -11.15 9.50 -16.40
CA PHE A 220 -11.69 8.92 -15.16
C PHE A 220 -11.86 9.88 -13.96
N TRP A 221 -11.69 11.20 -14.12
CA TRP A 221 -11.69 12.17 -13.00
C TRP A 221 -12.86 13.17 -13.10
N ASN A 222 -14.08 12.71 -12.85
CA ASN A 222 -15.32 13.51 -13.03
C ASN A 222 -15.40 14.78 -12.15
N GLU A 223 -14.61 14.87 -11.08
CA GLU A 223 -14.58 16.01 -10.15
C GLU A 223 -13.64 17.13 -10.61
N TYR A 224 -12.83 16.87 -11.65
CA TYR A 224 -11.80 17.77 -12.14
C TYR A 224 -12.06 18.16 -13.59
N ASP A 225 -11.51 19.29 -14.00
CA ASP A 225 -11.63 19.89 -15.32
C ASP A 225 -10.31 20.65 -15.57
N PHE A 226 -9.36 19.95 -16.19
CA PHE A 226 -8.04 20.47 -16.54
C PHE A 226 -8.09 21.34 -17.80
N CYS A 227 -9.17 21.29 -18.59
CA CYS A 227 -9.45 22.21 -19.70
C CYS A 227 -9.52 23.65 -19.21
N LYS A 228 -10.19 23.91 -18.09
CA LYS A 228 -10.50 25.26 -17.60
C LYS A 228 -9.47 25.89 -16.67
N ILE A 229 -8.36 25.24 -16.36
CA ILE A 229 -7.41 25.74 -15.35
C ILE A 229 -6.75 27.08 -15.72
N PHE A 230 -6.68 27.40 -17.01
CA PHE A 230 -6.11 28.65 -17.54
C PHE A 230 -7.17 29.69 -17.93
N ASP A 231 -8.46 29.36 -17.88
CA ASP A 231 -9.52 30.31 -18.20
C ASP A 231 -9.73 31.28 -17.04
N THR A 232 -9.36 32.54 -17.19
CA THR A 232 -9.49 33.56 -16.12
C THR A 232 -10.92 34.03 -15.87
N THR A 233 -11.88 33.67 -16.73
CA THR A 233 -13.27 34.16 -16.66
C THR A 233 -14.20 33.25 -15.85
N ILE A 234 -13.80 31.98 -15.67
CA ILE A 234 -14.58 30.97 -14.95
C ILE A 234 -14.06 30.80 -13.52
N SER A 235 -14.95 30.70 -12.53
CA SER A 235 -14.59 30.40 -11.13
C SER A 235 -15.52 29.34 -10.54
N ASP A 236 -15.51 28.14 -11.12
CA ASP A 236 -16.24 27.00 -10.58
C ASP A 236 -15.38 26.14 -9.63
N THR A 237 -16.06 25.33 -8.81
CA THR A 237 -15.42 24.48 -7.80
C THR A 237 -14.46 23.46 -8.40
N LYS A 238 -14.77 22.92 -9.59
CA LYS A 238 -13.94 21.92 -10.27
C LYS A 238 -12.63 22.53 -10.76
N LYS A 239 -12.66 23.75 -11.31
CA LYS A 239 -11.47 24.50 -11.69
C LYS A 239 -10.57 24.73 -10.47
N ILE A 240 -11.12 25.18 -9.34
CA ILE A 240 -10.32 25.41 -8.13
C ILE A 240 -9.67 24.11 -7.64
N ALA A 241 -10.42 23.00 -7.65
CA ALA A 241 -9.88 21.68 -7.28
C ALA A 241 -8.76 21.24 -8.24
N SER A 242 -8.97 21.43 -9.54
CA SER A 242 -8.00 21.09 -10.60
C SER A 242 -6.74 21.95 -10.52
N GLN A 243 -6.87 23.25 -10.26
CA GLN A 243 -5.75 24.16 -10.04
C GLN A 243 -4.96 23.78 -8.79
N LYS A 244 -5.63 23.41 -7.69
CA LYS A 244 -4.94 22.94 -6.48
C LYS A 244 -4.15 21.67 -6.73
N LEU A 245 -4.73 20.71 -7.45
CA LEU A 245 -4.06 19.46 -7.78
C LEU A 245 -2.88 19.70 -8.71
N PHE A 246 -3.07 20.49 -9.77
CA PHE A 246 -2.00 20.88 -10.69
C PHE A 246 -0.88 21.64 -9.98
N TYR A 247 -1.23 22.58 -9.09
CA TYR A 247 -0.28 23.29 -8.25
C TYR A 247 0.55 22.32 -7.40
N VAL A 248 -0.09 21.37 -6.71
CA VAL A 248 0.61 20.37 -5.89
C VAL A 248 1.54 19.50 -6.73
N ALA A 249 1.13 19.10 -7.95
CA ALA A 249 1.96 18.33 -8.86
C ALA A 249 3.21 19.11 -9.29
N CYS A 250 3.04 20.37 -9.70
CA CYS A 250 4.12 21.23 -10.18
C CYS A 250 5.06 21.68 -9.07
N SER A 251 4.52 22.04 -7.88
CA SER A 251 5.28 22.62 -6.77
C SER A 251 6.29 21.67 -6.13
N ARG A 252 6.31 20.40 -6.56
CA ARG A 252 7.29 19.40 -6.13
C ARG A 252 8.62 19.54 -6.83
N THR A 253 8.67 20.23 -7.96
CA THR A 253 9.84 20.20 -8.83
C THR A 253 10.98 21.05 -8.28
N GLU A 254 12.19 20.49 -8.21
CA GLU A 254 13.39 21.21 -7.76
C GLU A 254 14.19 21.81 -8.90
N LYS A 255 14.37 21.08 -10.01
CA LYS A 255 15.20 21.52 -11.15
C LYS A 255 14.41 21.70 -12.44
N ASN A 256 13.78 20.64 -12.95
CA ASN A 256 13.18 20.67 -14.29
C ASN A 256 11.71 20.24 -14.28
N LEU A 257 10.80 21.15 -14.63
CA LEU A 257 9.36 20.88 -14.77
C LEU A 257 8.97 20.89 -16.25
N THR A 258 8.39 19.79 -16.72
CA THR A 258 7.78 19.71 -18.06
C THR A 258 6.30 19.36 -17.94
N CYS A 259 5.41 20.20 -18.46
CA CYS A 259 3.98 19.93 -18.49
C CYS A 259 3.55 19.55 -19.90
N ILE A 260 2.88 18.41 -20.04
CA ILE A 260 2.39 17.88 -21.32
C ILE A 260 0.87 17.83 -21.24
N LYS A 261 0.20 18.42 -22.24
CA LYS A 261 -1.25 18.38 -22.38
C LYS A 261 -1.61 18.28 -23.84
N LEU A 262 -2.55 17.40 -24.18
CA LEU A 262 -3.22 17.45 -25.47
C LEU A 262 -4.28 18.57 -25.41
N ILE A 263 -4.19 19.53 -26.32
CA ILE A 263 -5.05 20.72 -26.31
C ILE A 263 -5.82 20.83 -27.61
N THR A 264 -7.02 21.39 -27.50
CA THR A 264 -7.83 21.87 -28.64
C THR A 264 -7.39 23.28 -29.07
N GLN A 265 -7.85 23.74 -30.24
CA GLN A 265 -7.55 25.10 -30.74
C GLN A 265 -8.08 26.20 -29.80
N ASP A 266 -9.25 25.99 -29.18
CA ASP A 266 -9.84 26.94 -28.24
C ASP A 266 -8.98 27.07 -26.97
N GLU A 267 -8.42 25.96 -26.49
CA GLU A 267 -7.50 25.93 -25.35
C GLU A 267 -6.14 26.56 -25.66
N GLU A 268 -5.64 26.43 -26.89
CA GLU A 268 -4.41 27.11 -27.32
C GLU A 268 -4.53 28.62 -27.12
N SER A 269 -5.67 29.19 -27.50
CA SER A 269 -5.95 30.64 -27.34
C SER A 269 -5.98 31.04 -25.86
N LEU A 270 -6.60 30.23 -25.00
CA LEU A 270 -6.63 30.46 -23.56
C LEU A 270 -5.23 30.41 -22.95
N ILE A 271 -4.44 29.40 -23.30
CA ILE A 271 -3.07 29.23 -22.81
C ILE A 271 -2.17 30.39 -23.25
N GLN A 272 -2.26 30.83 -24.50
CA GLN A 272 -1.51 32.00 -25.00
C GLN A 272 -1.89 33.29 -24.27
N SER A 273 -3.18 33.46 -23.95
CA SER A 273 -3.63 34.64 -23.18
C SER A 273 -3.11 34.62 -21.73
N PHE A 274 -3.02 33.43 -21.13
CA PHE A 274 -2.56 33.25 -19.75
C PHE A 274 -1.02 33.37 -19.64
N PHE A 275 -0.29 32.72 -20.55
CA PHE A 275 1.17 32.76 -20.63
C PHE A 275 1.61 33.69 -21.75
N GLN A 276 1.77 34.97 -21.42
CA GLN A 276 2.16 36.02 -22.37
C GLN A 276 3.51 35.78 -23.08
N SER A 277 4.35 34.91 -22.53
CA SER A 277 5.65 34.52 -23.10
C SER A 277 5.63 33.16 -23.82
N ALA A 278 4.45 32.62 -24.13
CA ALA A 278 4.33 31.34 -24.84
C ALA A 278 4.91 31.45 -26.25
N ILE A 279 5.72 30.46 -26.63
CA ILE A 279 6.32 30.34 -27.96
C ILE A 279 5.76 29.08 -28.59
N ARG A 280 5.18 29.23 -29.79
CA ARG A 280 4.79 28.10 -30.61
C ARG A 280 6.04 27.47 -31.22
N ILE A 281 6.19 26.17 -31.04
CA ILE A 281 7.25 25.36 -31.62
C ILE A 281 6.56 24.41 -32.61
N ASP A 282 6.83 24.57 -33.90
CA ASP A 282 6.39 23.61 -34.90
C ASP A 282 7.33 22.39 -34.81
N LEU A 283 6.77 21.24 -34.44
CA LEU A 283 7.49 19.95 -34.31
C LEU A 283 7.63 19.24 -35.66
#